data_AF-A0AAV0RKM1-F1
#
_entry.id   AF-A0AAV0RKM1-F1
#
_cell.length_a   1.000
_cell.length_b   1.000
_cell.length_c   1.000
_cell.angle_alpha   90.00
_cell.angle_beta   90.00
_cell.angle_gamma   90.00
#
_symmetry.space_group_name_H-M   'P 1'
#
loop_
_entity.id
_entity.type
_entity.pdbx_description
1 polymer ?
#
loop_
_entity_poly.entity_id
_entity_poly.type
_entity_poly.pdbx_seq_one_letter_code
_entity_poly.pdbx_strand_id
1 'polypeptide(L)' 'MKNPQRFEFVHKVFGASNVAKLVQQVAEDRRAEAVDCMVYEASLRVSNPVYGCAGMIYQLQEEIMKVQLGET' A
#
# COMPACT_ATOMS: atom_id res chain seq x y z
N MET A 1 8.93 14.69 -4.49
CA MET A 1 8.73 13.58 -5.44
C MET A 1 9.74 13.68 -6.57
N LYS A 2 10.88 12.97 -6.50
CA LYS A 2 11.87 12.92 -7.61
C LYS A 2 11.76 11.66 -8.47
N ASN A 3 10.69 10.88 -8.31
CA ASN A 3 10.49 9.63 -9.04
C ASN A 3 9.09 9.64 -9.71
N PRO A 4 9.04 9.78 -11.05
CA PRO A 4 7.78 9.84 -11.80
C PRO A 4 6.88 8.62 -11.61
N GLN A 5 7.46 7.42 -11.47
CA GLN A 5 6.69 6.17 -11.30
C GLN A 5 5.93 6.14 -9.97
N ARG A 6 6.51 6.71 -8.90
CA ARG A 6 5.82 6.83 -7.60
C ARG A 6 4.56 7.68 -7.73
N PHE A 7 4.65 8.79 -8.45
CA PHE A 7 3.50 9.65 -8.70
C PHE A 7 2.46 8.95 -9.57
N GLU A 8 2.88 8.25 -10.62
CA GLU A 8 1.98 7.54 -11.53
C GLU A 8 1.15 6.47 -10.81
N PHE A 9 1.78 5.61 -10.00
CA PHE A 9 1.06 4.57 -9.26
C PHE A 9 0.02 5.17 -8.32
N VAL A 10 0.43 6.12 -7.49
CA VAL A 10 -0.47 6.73 -6.50
C VAL A 10 -1.57 7.53 -7.19
N HIS A 11 -1.26 8.25 -8.27
CA HIS A 11 -2.25 8.98 -9.06
C HIS A 11 -3.28 8.03 -9.68
N LYS A 12 -2.84 6.89 -10.22
CA LYS A 12 -3.72 5.89 -10.84
C LYS A 12 -4.67 5.21 -9.83
N VAL A 13 -4.19 4.93 -8.62
CA VAL A 13 -4.96 4.18 -7.62
C VAL A 13 -5.80 5.09 -6.71
N PHE A 14 -5.24 6.19 -6.27
CA PHE A 14 -5.88 7.10 -5.32
C PHE A 14 -6.43 8.37 -6.00
N GLY A 15 -5.75 8.88 -7.03
CA GLY A 15 -6.04 10.18 -7.64
C GLY A 15 -5.46 11.35 -6.84
N ALA A 16 -4.99 12.40 -7.54
CA ALA A 16 -4.25 13.50 -6.91
C ALA A 16 -5.00 14.18 -5.75
N SER A 17 -6.31 14.43 -5.91
CA SER A 17 -7.12 15.09 -4.89
C SER A 17 -7.28 14.27 -3.62
N ASN A 18 -7.46 12.95 -3.75
CA ASN A 18 -7.57 12.07 -2.59
C ASN A 18 -6.25 11.92 -1.87
N VAL A 19 -5.12 11.90 -2.59
CA VAL A 19 -3.78 11.91 -1.98
C VAL A 19 -3.60 13.15 -1.12
N ALA A 20 -3.86 14.34 -1.68
CA ALA A 20 -3.75 15.58 -0.92
C ALA A 20 -4.64 15.57 0.33
N LYS A 21 -5.90 15.12 0.19
CA LYS A 21 -6.85 15.03 1.29
C LYS A 21 -6.39 14.06 2.39
N LEU A 22 -5.93 12.86 2.03
CA LEU A 22 -5.48 11.85 2.99
C LEU A 22 -4.20 12.28 3.71
N VAL A 23 -3.23 12.83 2.99
CA VAL A 23 -1.98 13.32 3.58
C VAL A 23 -2.23 14.49 4.54
N GLN A 24 -3.17 15.38 4.23
CA GLN A 24 -3.54 16.48 5.14
C GLN A 24 -4.14 16.00 6.47
N GLN A 25 -4.79 14.84 6.49
CA GLN A 25 -5.35 14.23 7.70
C GLN A 25 -4.30 13.54 8.59
N VAL A 26 -3.09 13.32 8.06
CA VAL A 26 -1.98 12.73 8.80
C VAL A 26 -1.18 13.85 9.49
N ALA A 27 -0.74 13.58 10.73
CA ALA A 27 0.17 14.45 11.47
C ALA A 27 1.43 14.75 10.65
N GLU A 28 1.91 15.99 10.71
CA GLU A 28 2.93 16.50 9.77
C GLU A 28 4.22 15.65 9.77
N ASP A 29 4.64 15.21 10.94
CA ASP A 29 5.79 14.34 11.18
C ASP A 29 5.66 12.96 10.49
N ARG A 30 4.44 12.50 10.23
CA ARG A 30 4.14 11.20 9.62
C ARG A 30 3.71 11.27 8.16
N ARG A 31 3.60 12.47 7.58
CA ARG A 31 3.13 12.64 6.19
C ARG A 31 4.05 11.99 5.17
N ALA A 32 5.36 12.03 5.40
CA ALA A 32 6.33 11.38 4.52
C ALA A 32 6.12 9.86 4.49
N GLU A 33 6.01 9.24 5.68
CA GLU A 33 5.74 7.81 5.82
C GLU A 33 4.40 7.42 5.20
N ALA A 34 3.36 8.23 5.41
CA ALA A 34 2.04 7.98 4.82
C ALA A 34 2.10 7.97 3.28
N VAL A 35 2.81 8.93 2.67
CA VAL A 35 3.00 8.94 1.21
C VAL A 35 3.76 7.70 0.76
N ASP A 36 4.76 7.24 1.50
CA ASP A 36 5.51 6.04 1.16
C ASP A 36 4.65 4.77 1.23
N CYS A 37 3.78 4.65 2.25
CA CYS A 37 2.77 3.60 2.33
C CYS A 37 1.79 3.64 1.15
N MET A 38 1.28 4.83 0.81
CA MET A 38 0.37 4.99 -0.34
C MET A 38 1.04 4.57 -1.66
N VAL A 39 2.32 4.88 -1.86
CA VAL A 39 3.08 4.41 -3.03
C VAL A 39 3.19 2.89 -3.05
N TYR A 40 3.51 2.28 -1.91
CA TYR A 40 3.63 0.84 -1.79
C TYR A 40 2.31 0.14 -2.11
N GLU A 41 1.21 0.55 -1.45
CA GLU A 41 -0.13 0.03 -1.71
C GLU A 41 -0.57 0.21 -3.16
N ALA A 42 -0.29 1.37 -3.75
CA ALA A 42 -0.60 1.65 -5.15
C ALA A 42 0.16 0.73 -6.10
N SER A 43 1.47 0.52 -5.88
CA SER A 43 2.26 -0.39 -6.72
C SER A 43 1.71 -1.81 -6.69
N LEU A 44 1.29 -2.29 -5.52
CA LEU A 44 0.71 -3.62 -5.36
C LEU A 44 -0.65 -3.74 -6.02
N ARG A 45 -1.50 -2.70 -5.93
CA ARG A 45 -2.78 -2.65 -6.65
C ARG A 45 -2.57 -2.63 -8.17
N VAL A 46 -1.52 -1.97 -8.66
CA VAL A 46 -1.20 -1.97 -10.09
C VAL A 46 -0.72 -3.35 -10.55
N SER A 47 0.11 -4.04 -9.77
CA SER A 47 0.57 -5.40 -10.07
C SER A 47 -0.49 -6.48 -9.88
N ASN A 48 -1.38 -6.32 -8.89
CA ASN A 48 -2.50 -7.21 -8.60
C ASN A 48 -3.80 -6.39 -8.51
N PRO A 49 -4.48 -6.16 -9.64
CA PRO A 49 -5.69 -5.32 -9.69
C PRO A 49 -6.82 -5.80 -8.78
N VAL A 50 -6.92 -7.12 -8.57
CA VAL A 50 -8.00 -7.74 -7.80
C VAL A 50 -7.74 -7.57 -6.30
N TYR A 51 -6.60 -8.05 -5.81
CA TYR A 51 -6.35 -8.15 -4.37
C TYR A 51 -5.35 -7.11 -3.84
N GLY A 52 -4.47 -6.55 -4.67
CA GLY A 52 -3.45 -5.59 -4.23
C GLY A 52 -2.67 -6.09 -3.00
N CYS A 53 -2.54 -5.23 -1.99
CA CYS A 53 -1.92 -5.57 -0.71
C CYS A 53 -2.72 -6.60 0.11
N ALA A 54 -4.03 -6.74 -0.08
CA ALA A 54 -4.84 -7.72 0.65
C ALA A 54 -4.44 -9.16 0.30
N GLY A 55 -3.99 -9.40 -0.93
CA GLY A 55 -3.47 -10.71 -1.34
C GLY A 55 -2.21 -11.11 -0.57
N MET A 56 -1.30 -10.16 -0.35
CA MET A 56 -0.11 -10.40 0.47
C MET A 56 -0.47 -10.61 1.95
N ILE A 57 -1.41 -9.82 2.48
CA ILE A 57 -1.88 -9.99 3.86
C ILE A 57 -2.44 -11.41 4.05
N TYR A 58 -3.26 -11.87 3.11
CA TYR A 58 -3.83 -13.21 3.15
C TYR A 58 -2.74 -14.30 3.13
N GLN A 59 -1.76 -14.19 2.22
CA GLN A 59 -0.64 -15.13 2.15
C GLN A 59 0.15 -15.20 3.47
N LEU A 60 0.47 -14.04 4.04
CA LEU A 60 1.19 -13.98 5.32
C LEU A 60 0.35 -14.58 6.47
N GLN A 61 -0.96 -14.38 6.45
CA GLN A 61 -1.87 -14.99 7.42
C GLN A 61 -1.90 -16.52 7.28
N GLU A 62 -1.93 -17.06 6.05
CA GLU A 62 -1.84 -18.50 5.82
C GLU A 62 -0.50 -19.08 6.30
N GLU A 63 0.62 -18.40 6.06
CA GLU A 63 1.93 -18.83 6.55
C GLU A 63 2.01 -18.85 8.08
N ILE A 64 1.48 -17.81 8.74
CA ILE A 64 1.40 -17.76 10.20
C ILE A 64 0.54 -18.91 10.72
N MET A 65 -0.61 -19.19 10.11
CA MET A 65 -1.50 -20.28 10.51
C MET A 65 -0.81 -21.65 10.38
N LYS A 66 -0.09 -21.92 9.29
CA LYS A 66 0.66 -23.17 9.11
C LYS A 66 1.69 -23.39 10.23
N VAL A 67 2.43 -22.34 10.56
CA VAL A 67 3.43 -22.38 11.64
C VAL A 67 2.77 -22.59 13.02
N GLN A 68 1.63 -21.94 13.28
CA GLN A 68 0.91 -22.06 14.56
C GLN A 68 0.20 -23.41 14.74
N LEU A 69 -0.28 -24.01 13.64
CA LEU A 69 -1.00 -25.29 13.66
C LEU A 69 -0.09 -26.52 13.59
N GLY A 70 1.22 -26.34 13.40
CA GLY A 70 2.19 -27.43 13.35
C GLY A 70 2.13 -28.26 12.06
N GLU A 71 1.55 -27.71 10.99
CA GLU A 71 1.54 -28.32 9.66
C GLU A 71 2.82 -27.93 8.92
N THR A 72 3.92 -28.62 9.24
CA THR A 72 5.20 -28.59 8.49
C THR A 72 5.58 -29.97 8.01
#